data_AF-A0A1Q9P6D8-F1
#
_entry.id   AF-A0A1Q9P6D8-F1
#
_cell.length_a   1.000
_cell.length_b   1.000
_cell.length_c   1.000
_cell.angle_alpha   90.00
_cell.angle_beta   90.00
_cell.angle_gamma   90.00
#
_symmetry.space_group_name_H-M   'P 1'
#
loop_
_entity.id
_entity.type
_entity.pdbx_description
1 polymer ?
#
loop_
_entity_poly.entity_id
_entity_poly.type
_entity_poly.pdbx_seq_one_letter_code
_entity_poly.pdbx_strand_id
1 'polypeptide(L)'
;MLRNKNKLWYQQTGVESLVFAWLNLVSLHMSALLFAYLTTLSVMPVTREERRGEKAWEECAKLRSISFVFAGIMILNTIFWLWFPVPELAWVLSPEPLFGIIIGTIIGVPCFIIMMIALRNAGKEMHAPQKGIQLHGGIYKKIRHPGAVGEMPLYVVIALFVNSLFLSVWMTIFILVFTPIHIYYEEKDLLKRFGDVYTEYRRTTPAVFPGLKRRKSG
;
A
#
# COMPACT_ATOMS: atom_id res chain seq x y z
N MET A 1 -19.05 13.44 -21.41
CA MET A 1 -20.41 12.89 -21.24
C MET A 1 -20.70 12.40 -19.81
N LEU A 2 -19.75 11.75 -19.12
CA LEU A 2 -19.95 11.20 -17.76
C LEU A 2 -20.21 12.24 -16.64
N ARG A 3 -19.54 13.40 -16.67
CA ARG A 3 -19.71 14.47 -15.66
C ARG A 3 -21.15 15.00 -15.56
N ASN A 4 -21.86 15.08 -16.69
CA ASN A 4 -23.28 15.47 -16.70
C ASN A 4 -24.18 14.36 -16.17
N LYS A 5 -23.85 13.09 -16.43
CA LYS A 5 -24.61 11.94 -15.91
C LYS A 5 -24.58 11.88 -14.38
N ASN A 6 -23.45 12.20 -13.75
CA ASN A 6 -23.35 12.21 -12.29
C ASN A 6 -24.26 13.30 -11.69
N LYS A 7 -24.19 14.54 -12.20
CA LYS A 7 -25.08 15.62 -11.74
C LYS A 7 -26.57 15.28 -11.93
N LEU A 8 -26.92 14.68 -13.05
CA LEU A 8 -28.30 14.22 -13.32
C LEU A 8 -28.73 13.10 -12.38
N TRP A 9 -27.83 12.17 -12.04
CA TRP A 9 -28.08 11.11 -11.08
C TRP A 9 -28.37 11.68 -9.68
N TYR A 10 -27.54 12.61 -9.19
CA TYR A 10 -27.78 13.30 -7.90
C TYR A 10 -29.08 14.11 -7.88
N GLN A 11 -29.44 14.74 -9.01
CA GLN A 11 -30.71 15.44 -9.14
C GLN A 11 -31.92 14.49 -9.08
N GLN A 12 -31.76 13.22 -9.48
CA GLN A 12 -32.80 12.20 -9.36
C GLN A 12 -32.86 11.52 -7.98
N THR A 13 -31.71 11.35 -7.31
CA THR A 13 -31.61 10.60 -6.04
C THR A 13 -31.65 11.45 -4.78
N GLY A 14 -31.50 12.78 -4.89
CA GLY A 14 -31.67 13.72 -3.79
C GLY A 14 -30.45 13.86 -2.85
N VAL A 15 -30.61 14.65 -1.78
CA VAL A 15 -29.54 15.07 -0.85
C VAL A 15 -28.85 13.88 -0.16
N GLU A 16 -29.57 12.79 0.09
CA GLU A 16 -29.04 11.59 0.76
C GLU A 16 -27.85 10.99 0.01
N SER A 17 -27.95 10.92 -1.32
CA SER A 17 -26.88 10.40 -2.15
C SER A 17 -25.60 11.23 -2.04
N LEU A 18 -25.71 12.55 -1.92
CA LEU A 18 -24.59 13.46 -1.75
C LEU A 18 -23.91 13.25 -0.40
N VAL A 19 -24.70 13.04 0.66
CA VAL A 19 -24.18 12.70 1.98
C VAL A 19 -23.40 11.39 1.93
N PHE A 20 -23.91 10.35 1.27
CA PHE A 20 -23.18 9.08 1.12
C PHE A 20 -21.85 9.24 0.37
N ALA A 21 -21.79 10.08 -0.65
CA ALA A 21 -20.56 10.33 -1.40
C ALA A 21 -19.45 10.96 -0.53
N TRP A 22 -19.83 11.97 0.27
CA TRP A 22 -18.91 12.61 1.20
C TRP A 22 -18.51 11.68 2.34
N LEU A 23 -19.44 10.89 2.88
CA LEU A 23 -19.13 9.86 3.89
C LEU A 23 -18.15 8.82 3.36
N ASN A 24 -18.32 8.35 2.11
CA ASN A 24 -17.39 7.44 1.45
C ASN A 24 -15.99 8.06 1.32
N LEU A 25 -15.90 9.34 0.94
CA LEU A 25 -14.62 10.05 0.85
C LEU A 25 -13.93 10.20 2.22
N VAL A 26 -14.69 10.57 3.27
CA VAL A 26 -14.15 10.69 4.64
C VAL A 26 -13.70 9.33 5.16
N SER A 27 -14.50 8.28 4.95
CA SER A 27 -14.17 6.90 5.30
C SER A 27 -12.89 6.42 4.62
N LEU A 28 -12.70 6.75 3.34
CA LEU A 28 -11.48 6.45 2.59
C LEU A 28 -10.24 7.11 3.21
N HIS A 29 -10.33 8.41 3.52
CA HIS A 29 -9.21 9.15 4.12
C HIS A 29 -8.86 8.64 5.51
N MET A 30 -9.87 8.45 6.36
CA MET A 30 -9.67 7.93 7.72
C MET A 30 -9.07 6.54 7.69
N SER A 31 -9.55 5.66 6.80
CA SER A 31 -9.02 4.32 6.64
C SER A 31 -7.56 4.33 6.15
N ALA A 32 -7.20 5.24 5.26
CA ALA A 32 -5.81 5.38 4.81
C ALA A 32 -4.86 5.87 5.90
N LEU A 33 -5.29 6.83 6.73
CA LEU A 33 -4.51 7.29 7.89
C LEU A 33 -4.35 6.17 8.92
N LEU A 34 -5.43 5.43 9.21
CA LEU A 34 -5.39 4.30 10.14
C LEU A 34 -4.53 3.15 9.60
N PHE A 35 -4.66 2.81 8.32
CA PHE A 35 -3.79 1.85 7.64
C PHE A 35 -2.32 2.28 7.76
N ALA A 36 -2.00 3.52 7.40
CA ALA A 36 -0.63 4.03 7.46
C ALA A 36 -0.05 3.95 8.88
N TYR A 37 -0.82 4.38 9.88
CA TYR A 37 -0.41 4.37 11.28
C TYR A 37 -0.20 2.95 11.81
N LEU A 38 -1.18 2.06 11.61
CA LEU A 38 -1.15 0.69 12.12
C LEU A 38 -0.05 -0.14 11.46
N THR A 39 0.09 -0.03 10.14
CA THR A 39 1.14 -0.74 9.39
C THR A 39 2.52 -0.29 9.87
N THR A 40 2.75 1.01 10.06
CA THR A 40 4.00 1.54 10.60
C THR A 40 4.30 0.97 11.99
N LEU A 41 3.31 0.91 12.89
CA LEU A 41 3.50 0.31 14.22
C LEU A 41 3.80 -1.19 14.14
N SER A 42 3.20 -1.90 13.19
CA SER A 42 3.37 -3.35 13.03
C SER A 42 4.79 -3.76 12.63
N VAL A 43 5.54 -2.87 11.96
CA VAL A 43 6.90 -3.12 11.49
C VAL A 43 7.98 -2.73 12.50
N MET A 44 7.60 -2.33 13.72
CA MET A 44 8.54 -1.93 14.78
C MET A 44 8.51 -2.84 16.03
N PRO A 45 8.59 -4.18 15.91
CA PRO A 45 8.49 -5.09 17.05
C PRO A 45 9.61 -4.88 18.08
N VAL A 46 10.87 -4.68 17.66
CA VAL A 46 12.01 -4.54 18.60
C VAL A 46 11.89 -3.24 19.39
N THR A 47 11.59 -2.14 18.70
CA THR A 47 11.38 -0.84 19.34
C THR A 47 10.21 -0.87 20.32
N ARG A 48 9.17 -1.69 20.07
CA ARG A 48 8.04 -1.84 20.99
C ARG A 48 8.35 -2.79 22.15
N GLU A 49 9.18 -3.81 21.93
CA GLU A 49 9.66 -4.74 22.96
C GLU A 49 10.42 -3.98 24.07
N GLU A 50 11.18 -2.94 23.75
CA GLU A 50 11.87 -2.06 24.71
C GLU A 50 10.93 -1.51 25.82
N ARG A 51 9.64 -1.32 25.53
CA ARG A 51 8.66 -0.76 26.48
C ARG A 51 7.61 -1.77 26.96
N ARG A 52 7.29 -2.77 26.15
CA ARG A 52 6.16 -3.71 26.39
C ARG A 52 6.60 -5.16 26.60
N GLY A 53 7.89 -5.45 26.52
CA GLY A 53 8.43 -6.80 26.61
C GLY A 53 8.01 -7.68 25.42
N GLU A 54 8.15 -9.00 25.57
CA GLU A 54 7.98 -9.96 24.47
C GLU A 54 6.58 -9.95 23.83
N LYS A 55 5.55 -9.54 24.58
CA LYS A 55 4.17 -9.41 24.07
C LYS A 55 4.07 -8.44 22.88
N ALA A 56 5.02 -7.52 22.73
CA ALA A 56 5.07 -6.57 21.62
C ALA A 56 5.06 -7.25 20.24
N TRP A 57 5.65 -8.44 20.12
CA TRP A 57 5.71 -9.20 18.87
C TRP A 57 4.32 -9.68 18.43
N GLU A 58 3.56 -10.26 19.36
CA GLU A 58 2.16 -10.66 19.11
C GLU A 58 1.26 -9.45 18.87
N GLU A 59 1.46 -8.34 19.59
CA GLU A 59 0.76 -7.08 19.33
C GLU A 59 1.03 -6.59 17.91
N CYS A 60 2.27 -6.63 17.43
CA CYS A 60 2.62 -6.23 16.06
C CYS A 60 1.93 -7.10 15.01
N ALA A 61 1.84 -8.42 15.25
CA ALA A 61 1.07 -9.31 14.38
C ALA A 61 -0.43 -8.94 14.36
N LYS A 62 -1.04 -8.66 15.53
CA LYS A 62 -2.42 -8.18 15.61
C LYS A 62 -2.63 -6.84 14.90
N LEU A 63 -1.72 -5.89 15.08
CA LEU A 63 -1.75 -4.58 14.41
C LEU A 63 -1.69 -4.75 12.89
N ARG A 64 -0.88 -5.68 12.38
CA ARG A 64 -0.82 -6.00 10.96
C ARG A 64 -2.13 -6.61 10.43
N SER A 65 -2.74 -7.52 11.18
CA SER A 65 -4.06 -8.06 10.80
C SER A 65 -5.13 -6.96 10.77
N ILE A 66 -5.13 -6.04 11.74
CA ILE A 66 -6.07 -4.92 11.77
C ILE A 66 -5.79 -3.94 10.62
N SER A 67 -4.52 -3.68 10.27
CA SER A 67 -4.23 -2.82 9.12
C SER A 67 -4.78 -3.40 7.82
N PHE A 68 -4.75 -4.73 7.61
CA PHE A 68 -5.38 -5.33 6.44
C PHE A 68 -6.90 -5.12 6.36
N VAL A 69 -7.59 -4.98 7.50
CA VAL A 69 -9.01 -4.60 7.51
C VAL A 69 -9.20 -3.19 6.93
N PHE A 70 -8.37 -2.23 7.34
CA PHE A 70 -8.43 -0.87 6.81
C PHE A 70 -8.02 -0.78 5.34
N ALA A 71 -7.04 -1.57 4.90
CA ALA A 71 -6.72 -1.73 3.48
C ALA A 71 -7.94 -2.23 2.68
N GLY A 72 -8.66 -3.24 3.20
CA GLY A 72 -9.91 -3.72 2.61
C GLY A 72 -10.98 -2.63 2.53
N ILE A 73 -11.15 -1.84 3.60
CA ILE A 73 -12.08 -0.70 3.61
C ILE A 73 -11.68 0.35 2.56
N MET A 74 -10.39 0.64 2.38
CA MET A 74 -9.92 1.55 1.32
C MET A 74 -10.31 1.04 -0.07
N ILE A 75 -10.12 -0.26 -0.34
CA ILE A 75 -10.50 -0.88 -1.60
C ILE A 75 -12.02 -0.78 -1.81
N LEU A 76 -12.82 -1.08 -0.79
CA LEU A 76 -14.27 -0.98 -0.85
C LEU A 76 -14.74 0.46 -1.12
N ASN A 77 -14.19 1.46 -0.42
CA ASN A 77 -14.53 2.86 -0.69
C ASN A 77 -14.14 3.30 -2.11
N THR A 78 -13.03 2.77 -2.64
CA THR A 78 -12.58 3.02 -4.02
C THR A 78 -13.56 2.42 -5.02
N ILE A 79 -14.06 1.21 -4.77
CA ILE A 79 -15.08 0.56 -5.61
C ILE A 79 -16.42 1.30 -5.50
N PHE A 80 -16.82 1.70 -4.29
CA PHE A 80 -18.04 2.49 -4.05
C PHE A 80 -18.06 3.85 -4.75
N TRP A 81 -16.89 4.37 -5.13
CA TRP A 81 -16.79 5.55 -5.99
C TRP A 81 -17.52 5.41 -7.34
N LEU A 82 -17.74 4.19 -7.83
CA LEU A 82 -18.52 3.94 -9.05
C LEU A 82 -19.99 4.37 -8.90
N TRP A 83 -20.55 4.27 -7.69
CA TRP A 83 -21.95 4.62 -7.40
C TRP A 83 -22.08 5.95 -6.67
N PHE A 84 -21.13 6.27 -5.78
CA PHE A 84 -21.19 7.46 -4.92
C PHE A 84 -19.95 8.36 -5.11
N PRO A 85 -19.64 8.85 -6.32
CA PRO A 85 -18.54 9.77 -6.52
C PRO A 85 -18.93 11.19 -6.06
N VAL A 86 -18.05 11.89 -5.34
CA VAL A 86 -18.28 13.30 -5.00
C VAL A 86 -18.34 14.13 -6.31
N PRO A 87 -19.44 14.83 -6.62
CA PRO A 87 -19.65 15.48 -7.92
C PRO A 87 -18.53 16.44 -8.34
N GLU A 88 -17.99 17.19 -7.38
CA GLU A 88 -16.94 18.18 -7.58
C GLU A 88 -15.59 17.52 -7.92
N LEU A 89 -15.39 16.29 -7.46
CA LEU A 89 -14.15 15.52 -7.56
C LEU A 89 -14.25 14.33 -8.53
N ALA A 90 -15.41 14.13 -9.17
CA ALA A 90 -15.67 13.04 -10.11
C ALA A 90 -14.98 13.27 -11.47
N TRP A 91 -13.68 13.55 -11.44
CA TRP A 91 -12.86 13.78 -12.62
C TRP A 91 -12.58 12.45 -13.32
N VAL A 92 -12.97 12.38 -14.58
CA VAL A 92 -12.81 11.19 -15.40
C VAL A 92 -11.38 11.13 -15.92
N LEU A 93 -10.72 9.99 -15.76
CA LEU A 93 -9.35 9.79 -16.25
C LEU A 93 -9.29 9.81 -17.79
N SER A 94 -10.16 9.06 -18.46
CA SER A 94 -10.29 9.06 -19.91
C SER A 94 -11.76 8.91 -20.35
N PRO A 95 -12.18 9.58 -21.44
CA PRO A 95 -13.49 9.32 -22.04
C PRO A 95 -13.70 7.85 -22.42
N GLU A 96 -12.62 7.16 -22.78
CA GLU A 96 -12.61 5.74 -23.15
C GLU A 96 -12.39 4.86 -21.91
N PRO A 97 -13.39 4.10 -21.43
CA PRO A 97 -13.27 3.31 -20.20
C PRO A 97 -12.17 2.25 -20.26
N LEU A 98 -11.87 1.73 -21.45
CA LEU A 98 -10.81 0.75 -21.66
C LEU A 98 -9.41 1.30 -21.35
N PHE A 99 -9.21 2.62 -21.42
CA PHE A 99 -7.90 3.22 -21.18
C PHE A 99 -7.39 2.94 -19.75
N GLY A 100 -8.25 3.16 -18.74
CA GLY A 100 -7.92 2.87 -17.34
C GLY A 100 -7.67 1.38 -17.09
N ILE A 101 -8.46 0.51 -17.75
CA ILE A 101 -8.30 -0.94 -17.68
C ILE A 101 -6.97 -1.40 -18.28
N ILE A 102 -6.61 -0.91 -19.46
CA ILE A 102 -5.38 -1.28 -20.16
C ILE A 102 -4.15 -0.86 -19.34
N ILE A 103 -4.08 0.41 -18.93
CA ILE A 103 -2.94 0.92 -18.13
C ILE A 103 -2.89 0.23 -16.78
N GLY A 104 -4.04 0.10 -16.10
CA GLY A 104 -4.14 -0.59 -14.83
C GLY A 104 -3.67 -2.04 -14.92
N THR A 105 -3.95 -2.75 -16.02
CA THR A 105 -3.49 -4.12 -16.23
C THR A 105 -1.99 -4.19 -16.50
N ILE A 106 -1.47 -3.30 -17.34
CA ILE A 106 -0.04 -3.22 -17.67
C ILE A 106 0.81 -3.00 -16.41
N ILE A 107 0.33 -2.16 -15.48
CA ILE A 107 1.00 -1.89 -14.21
C ILE A 107 0.70 -3.00 -13.18
N GLY A 108 -0.56 -3.40 -13.09
CA GLY A 108 -1.08 -4.27 -12.04
C GLY A 108 -0.58 -5.70 -12.14
N VAL A 109 -0.47 -6.28 -13.33
CA VAL A 109 -0.01 -7.66 -13.50
C VAL A 109 1.43 -7.84 -12.99
N PRO A 110 2.42 -7.03 -13.39
CA PRO A 110 3.77 -7.10 -12.82
C PRO A 110 3.80 -6.89 -11.31
N CYS A 111 3.08 -5.88 -10.80
CA CYS A 111 3.05 -5.57 -9.37
C CYS A 111 2.46 -6.73 -8.55
N PHE A 112 1.37 -7.32 -9.04
CA PHE A 112 0.73 -8.48 -8.43
C PHE A 112 1.65 -9.70 -8.44
N ILE A 113 2.35 -9.97 -9.55
CA ILE A 113 3.34 -11.06 -9.62
C ILE A 113 4.47 -10.84 -8.59
N ILE A 114 5.03 -9.63 -8.51
CA ILE A 114 6.07 -9.28 -7.54
C ILE A 114 5.55 -9.50 -6.12
N MET A 115 4.34 -9.05 -5.82
CA MET A 115 3.69 -9.25 -4.52
C MET A 115 3.59 -10.76 -4.22
N MET A 116 3.04 -11.57 -5.12
CA MET A 116 2.89 -13.01 -4.91
C MET A 116 4.23 -13.73 -4.67
N ILE A 117 5.29 -13.32 -5.38
CA ILE A 117 6.65 -13.85 -5.16
C ILE A 117 7.18 -13.40 -3.79
N ALA A 118 6.96 -12.14 -3.40
CA ALA A 118 7.34 -11.62 -2.09
C ALA A 118 6.66 -12.39 -0.98
N LEU A 119 5.34 -12.61 -1.09
CA LEU A 119 4.53 -13.36 -0.13
C LEU A 119 5.05 -14.80 0.04
N ARG A 120 5.30 -15.49 -1.08
CA ARG A 120 5.83 -16.85 -1.07
C ARG A 120 7.20 -16.93 -0.39
N ASN A 121 8.05 -15.94 -0.60
CA ASN A 121 9.40 -15.91 -0.05
C ASN A 121 9.48 -15.42 1.40
N ALA A 122 8.57 -14.53 1.82
CA ALA A 122 8.46 -14.05 3.20
C ALA A 122 7.92 -15.15 4.12
N GLY A 123 7.00 -15.98 3.62
CA GLY A 123 6.37 -17.03 4.40
C GLY A 123 5.72 -16.47 5.67
N LYS A 124 6.10 -17.02 6.83
CA LYS A 124 5.50 -16.66 8.12
C LYS A 124 5.81 -15.22 8.57
N GLU A 125 6.88 -14.58 8.07
CA GLU A 125 7.18 -13.16 8.38
C GLU A 125 6.10 -12.19 7.94
N MET A 126 5.38 -12.56 6.87
CA MET A 126 4.28 -11.78 6.34
C MET A 126 3.23 -11.51 7.42
N HIS A 127 2.88 -12.53 8.20
CA HIS A 127 1.80 -12.46 9.18
C HIS A 127 2.28 -12.03 10.56
N ALA A 128 3.50 -12.43 10.94
CA ALA A 128 4.07 -12.09 12.23
C ALA A 128 5.59 -11.87 12.09
N PRO A 129 6.14 -10.75 12.61
CA PRO A 129 7.58 -10.61 12.70
C PRO A 129 8.14 -11.74 13.59
N GLN A 130 9.17 -12.46 13.19
CA GLN A 130 9.82 -13.49 14.04
C GLN A 130 11.09 -12.94 14.67
N LYS A 131 11.87 -13.72 15.43
CA LYS A 131 13.16 -13.24 15.98
C LYS A 131 14.35 -13.54 15.05
N GLY A 132 14.40 -14.67 14.33
CA GLY A 132 15.57 -15.04 13.51
C GLY A 132 15.26 -15.67 12.14
N ILE A 133 15.17 -14.87 11.08
CA ILE A 133 15.01 -15.37 9.70
C ILE A 133 16.25 -15.05 8.87
N GLN A 134 16.49 -15.85 7.83
CA GLN A 134 17.38 -15.48 6.74
C GLN A 134 16.78 -14.36 5.90
N LEU A 135 17.39 -13.18 5.97
CA LEU A 135 17.01 -11.96 5.25
C LEU A 135 17.24 -12.03 3.72
N HIS A 136 17.70 -13.15 3.15
CA HIS A 136 18.34 -13.19 1.82
C HIS A 136 17.79 -14.27 0.86
N GLY A 137 16.52 -14.62 0.95
CA GLY A 137 15.89 -15.65 0.09
C GLY A 137 15.23 -15.10 -1.20
N GLY A 138 15.60 -15.63 -2.36
CA GLY A 138 14.95 -15.36 -3.66
C GLY A 138 14.82 -13.87 -4.03
N ILE A 139 13.61 -13.31 -4.13
CA ILE A 139 13.39 -11.92 -4.55
C ILE A 139 14.05 -10.89 -3.61
N TYR A 140 14.18 -11.23 -2.32
CA TYR A 140 14.87 -10.41 -1.32
C TYR A 140 16.38 -10.27 -1.61
N LYS A 141 16.99 -11.11 -2.46
CA LYS A 141 18.38 -10.88 -2.92
C LYS A 141 18.50 -9.72 -3.92
N LYS A 142 17.39 -9.27 -4.52
CA LYS A 142 17.37 -8.26 -5.58
C LYS A 142 16.87 -6.90 -5.09
N ILE A 143 15.84 -6.91 -4.24
CA ILE A 143 15.22 -5.71 -3.65
C ILE A 143 14.83 -6.01 -2.20
N ARG A 144 15.00 -5.05 -1.29
CA ARG A 144 14.74 -5.27 0.15
C ARG A 144 13.26 -5.27 0.50
N HIS A 145 12.46 -4.48 -0.23
CA HIS A 145 11.02 -4.28 0.04
C HIS A 145 10.13 -4.70 -1.14
N PRO A 146 10.22 -5.96 -1.63
CA PRO A 146 9.43 -6.44 -2.75
C PRO A 146 7.93 -6.42 -2.47
N GLY A 147 7.52 -6.63 -1.22
CA GLY A 147 6.12 -6.55 -0.79
C GLY A 147 5.55 -5.15 -1.00
N ALA A 148 6.23 -4.11 -0.50
CA ALA A 148 5.80 -2.73 -0.69
C ALA A 148 5.79 -2.32 -2.18
N VAL A 149 6.78 -2.77 -2.95
CA VAL A 149 6.85 -2.54 -4.41
C VAL A 149 5.67 -3.18 -5.14
N GLY A 150 5.23 -4.37 -4.73
CA GLY A 150 4.12 -5.07 -5.36
C GLY A 150 2.75 -4.59 -4.89
N GLU A 151 2.57 -4.36 -3.60
CA GLU A 151 1.27 -4.05 -2.99
C GLU A 151 0.86 -2.58 -3.22
N MET A 152 1.76 -1.63 -2.94
CA MET A 152 1.38 -0.21 -2.89
C MET A 152 0.86 0.32 -4.24
N PRO A 153 1.46 -0.01 -5.40
CA PRO A 153 0.91 0.41 -6.69
C PRO A 153 -0.48 -0.16 -7.01
N LEU A 154 -0.89 -1.27 -6.40
CA LEU A 154 -2.20 -1.87 -6.67
C LEU A 154 -3.36 -0.98 -6.22
N TYR A 155 -3.18 -0.14 -5.20
CA TYR A 155 -4.20 0.84 -4.80
C TYR A 155 -4.44 1.88 -5.92
N VAL A 156 -3.38 2.30 -6.63
CA VAL A 156 -3.50 3.17 -7.81
C VAL A 156 -4.17 2.41 -8.96
N VAL A 157 -3.82 1.14 -9.17
CA VAL A 157 -4.43 0.29 -10.22
C VAL A 157 -5.94 0.16 -10.03
N ILE A 158 -6.42 -0.04 -8.81
CA ILE A 158 -7.87 -0.10 -8.53
C ILE A 158 -8.53 1.26 -8.86
N ALA A 159 -7.87 2.38 -8.54
CA ALA A 159 -8.35 3.70 -8.90
C ALA A 159 -8.39 3.92 -10.44
N LEU A 160 -7.43 3.36 -11.18
CA LEU A 160 -7.44 3.36 -12.65
C LEU A 160 -8.59 2.53 -13.21
N PHE A 161 -8.91 1.38 -12.62
CA PHE A 161 -10.03 0.53 -13.03
C PHE A 161 -11.39 1.21 -12.85
N VAL A 162 -11.55 2.05 -11.82
CA VAL A 162 -12.77 2.86 -11.65
C VAL A 162 -12.77 4.14 -12.51
N ASN A 163 -11.76 4.33 -13.38
CA ASN A 163 -11.63 5.45 -14.31
C ASN A 163 -11.70 6.84 -13.65
N SER A 164 -11.22 6.96 -12.40
CA SER A 164 -11.29 8.19 -11.60
C SER A 164 -9.92 8.85 -11.49
N LEU A 165 -9.72 9.98 -12.18
CA LEU A 165 -8.47 10.74 -12.12
C LEU A 165 -8.17 11.21 -10.70
N PHE A 166 -9.19 11.69 -9.98
CA PHE A 166 -9.05 12.16 -8.60
C PHE A 166 -8.50 11.04 -7.71
N LEU A 167 -9.11 9.85 -7.75
CA LEU A 167 -8.64 8.72 -6.92
C LEU A 167 -7.26 8.23 -7.35
N SER A 168 -6.95 8.21 -8.65
CA SER A 168 -5.60 7.84 -9.12
C SER A 168 -4.54 8.78 -8.59
N VAL A 169 -4.79 10.10 -8.63
CA VAL A 169 -3.87 11.11 -8.07
C VAL A 169 -3.78 10.99 -6.56
N TRP A 170 -4.92 10.87 -5.87
CA TRP A 170 -4.98 10.75 -4.42
C TRP A 170 -4.22 9.53 -3.91
N MET A 171 -4.45 8.35 -4.50
CA MET A 171 -3.73 7.11 -4.16
C MET A 171 -2.24 7.23 -4.48
N THR A 172 -1.89 7.89 -5.59
CA THR A 172 -0.48 8.11 -5.97
C THR A 172 0.22 8.98 -4.93
N ILE A 173 -0.38 10.10 -4.51
CA ILE A 173 0.16 10.97 -3.45
C ILE A 173 0.30 10.18 -2.15
N PHE A 174 -0.74 9.41 -1.77
CA PHE A 174 -0.71 8.59 -0.57
C PHE A 174 0.48 7.63 -0.56
N ILE A 175 0.70 6.85 -1.63
CA ILE A 175 1.81 5.89 -1.68
C ILE A 175 3.18 6.58 -1.76
N LEU A 176 3.30 7.71 -2.47
CA LEU A 176 4.56 8.46 -2.56
C LEU A 176 4.99 9.02 -1.21
N VAL A 177 4.03 9.38 -0.34
CA VAL A 177 4.31 9.84 1.03
C VAL A 177 4.50 8.66 1.98
N PHE A 178 3.58 7.69 1.97
CA PHE A 178 3.53 6.64 2.97
C PHE A 178 4.62 5.58 2.78
N THR A 179 4.89 5.12 1.56
CA THR A 179 5.82 4.01 1.31
C THR A 179 7.25 4.31 1.82
N PRO A 180 7.84 5.51 1.59
CA PRO A 180 9.14 5.85 2.15
C PRO A 180 9.15 5.88 3.69
N ILE A 181 8.07 6.38 4.31
CA ILE A 181 7.93 6.43 5.78
C ILE A 181 7.89 5.01 6.34
N HIS A 182 7.05 4.15 5.75
CA HIS A 182 6.94 2.74 6.13
C HIS A 182 8.28 2.02 6.05
N ILE A 183 8.96 2.13 4.90
CA ILE A 183 10.28 1.54 4.68
C ILE A 183 11.29 2.05 5.71
N TYR A 184 11.32 3.36 5.98
CA TYR A 184 12.26 3.93 6.93
C TYR A 184 12.12 3.35 8.35
N TYR A 185 10.89 3.25 8.86
CA TYR A 185 10.63 2.68 10.18
C TYR A 185 10.92 1.18 10.25
N GLU A 186 10.56 0.44 9.20
CA GLU A 186 10.88 -0.98 9.08
C GLU A 186 12.40 -1.20 9.06
N GLU A 187 13.16 -0.49 8.22
CA GLU A 187 14.62 -0.64 8.16
C GLU A 187 15.29 -0.25 9.48
N LYS A 188 14.77 0.76 10.19
CA LYS A 188 15.28 1.16 11.50
C LYS A 188 15.12 0.04 12.53
N ASP A 189 13.97 -0.64 12.54
CA ASP A 189 13.75 -1.75 13.46
C ASP A 189 14.54 -3.00 13.05
N LEU A 190 14.64 -3.29 11.75
CA LEU A 190 15.47 -4.37 11.22
C LEU A 190 16.95 -4.19 11.56
N LEU A 191 17.47 -2.95 11.53
CA LEU A 191 18.83 -2.64 11.98
C LEU A 191 19.01 -2.96 13.47
N LYS A 192 18.05 -2.60 14.34
CA LYS A 192 18.11 -2.97 15.77
C LYS A 192 18.08 -4.47 15.96
N ARG A 193 17.28 -5.17 15.16
CA ARG A 193 17.04 -6.61 15.25
C ARG A 193 18.24 -7.45 14.80
N PHE A 194 18.90 -7.05 13.72
CA PHE A 194 19.88 -7.87 13.01
C PHE A 194 21.29 -7.25 12.91
N GLY A 195 21.45 -6.00 13.36
CA GLY A 195 22.74 -5.33 13.45
C GLY A 195 23.53 -5.34 12.14
N ASP A 196 24.78 -5.80 12.22
CA ASP A 196 25.73 -5.81 11.10
C ASP A 196 25.28 -6.66 9.91
N VAL A 197 24.54 -7.75 10.16
CA VAL A 197 24.00 -8.61 9.09
C VAL A 197 23.07 -7.82 8.18
N TYR A 198 22.18 -7.02 8.77
CA TYR A 198 21.28 -6.17 7.98
C TYR A 198 22.01 -4.97 7.38
N THR A 199 23.04 -4.46 8.04
CA THR A 199 23.90 -3.39 7.50
C THR A 199 24.57 -3.82 6.21
N GLU A 200 25.20 -5.01 6.16
CA GLU A 200 25.83 -5.51 4.93
C GLU A 200 24.79 -5.77 3.84
N TYR A 201 23.64 -6.34 4.18
CA TYR A 201 22.53 -6.51 3.25
C TYR A 201 22.05 -5.19 2.64
N ARG A 202 21.98 -4.12 3.45
CA ARG A 202 21.61 -2.78 3.00
C ARG A 202 22.62 -2.20 2.00
N ARG A 203 23.90 -2.59 2.09
CA ARG A 203 24.96 -2.16 1.17
C ARG A 203 24.86 -2.87 -0.18
N THR A 204 24.46 -4.13 -0.20
CA THR A 204 24.48 -4.95 -1.43
C THR A 204 23.16 -4.96 -2.18
N THR A 205 22.04 -4.72 -1.50
CA THR A 205 20.69 -4.89 -2.05
C THR A 205 19.92 -3.58 -1.93
N PRO A 206 19.39 -2.99 -3.02
CA PRO A 206 18.65 -1.72 -2.98
C PRO A 206 17.25 -1.86 -2.35
N ALA A 207 16.69 -0.73 -1.89
CA ALA A 207 15.40 -0.72 -1.18
C ALA A 207 14.21 -1.13 -2.08
N VAL A 208 14.00 -0.43 -3.20
CA VAL A 208 12.77 -0.49 -4.02
C VAL A 208 13.09 -0.83 -5.48
N PHE A 209 13.99 -0.08 -6.12
CA PHE A 209 14.40 -0.32 -7.51
C PHE A 209 15.71 -1.09 -7.57
N PRO A 210 15.83 -2.12 -8.43
CA PRO A 210 17.09 -2.84 -8.63
C PRO A 210 18.12 -1.89 -9.25
N GLY A 211 18.99 -1.32 -8.42
CA GLY A 211 20.11 -0.50 -8.86
C GLY A 211 21.12 -1.32 -9.68
N LEU A 212 21.76 -0.66 -10.65
CA LEU A 212 22.95 -1.19 -11.31
C LEU A 212 24.00 -1.47 -10.22
N LYS A 213 24.40 -2.74 -10.07
CA LYS A 213 25.46 -3.14 -9.14
C LYS A 213 26.69 -2.25 -9.34
N ARG A 214 27.07 -1.49 -8.31
CA ARG A 214 28.44 -0.95 -8.24
C ARG A 214 29.36 -2.15 -8.00
N ARG A 215 30.03 -2.61 -9.04
CA ARG A 215 31.07 -3.64 -8.99
C ARG A 215 32.13 -3.16 -7.99
N LYS A 216 32.43 -3.93 -6.95
CA LYS A 216 33.56 -3.64 -6.04
C LYS A 216 34.81 -3.53 -6.92
N SER A 217 35.41 -2.35 -7.00
CA SER A 217 36.81 -2.22 -7.39
C SER A 217 37.61 -2.90 -6.28
N GLY A 218 38.29 -3.99 -6.64
CA GLY A 218 39.24 -4.66 -5.77
C GLY A 218 40.41 -3.77 -5.43
#